data_AF-A0A497LAN6-F1
#
_entry.id   AF-A0A497LAN6-F1
#
_cell.length_a   1.000
_cell.length_b   1.000
_cell.length_c   1.000
_cell.angle_alpha   90.00
_cell.angle_beta   90.00
_cell.angle_gamma   90.00
#
_symmetry.space_group_name_H-M   'P 1'
#
loop_
_entity.id
_entity.type
_entity.pdbx_description
1 polymer ?
#
loop_
_entity_poly.entity_id
_entity_poly.type
_entity_poly.pdbx_seq_one_letter_code
_entity_poly.pdbx_strand_id
1 'polypeptide(L)'
;MWRIIRRDAVSVLGDKRARESLSRYFDVMQDDKPAKFMIAKKVPADFDEDDSLRSLWSLHDQLLKDFFDLQQQIDTRVKRLEDLETPEKSFLDLKAAIATRILESCHFCT
;
A
#
# COMPACT_ATOMS: atom_id res chain seq x y z
N MET A 1 5.27 21.97 -14.47
CA MET A 1 4.51 23.24 -14.36
C MET A 1 4.05 23.52 -12.93
N TRP A 2 3.47 22.54 -12.21
CA TRP A 2 2.96 22.74 -10.84
C TRP A 2 3.99 23.28 -9.83
N ARG A 3 5.26 22.86 -9.91
CA ARG A 3 6.36 23.34 -9.05
C ARG A 3 6.61 24.85 -9.14
N ILE A 4 6.27 25.47 -10.27
CA ILE A 4 6.42 26.92 -10.48
C ILE A 4 5.28 27.67 -9.80
N ILE A 5 4.07 27.11 -9.84
CA ILE A 5 2.82 27.69 -9.32
C ILE A 5 2.71 27.50 -7.80
N ARG A 6 3.22 26.38 -7.27
CA ARG A 6 3.18 26.01 -5.84
C ARG A 6 4.58 25.92 -5.25
N ARG A 7 5.30 27.04 -5.23
CA ARG A 7 6.66 27.10 -4.62
C ARG A 7 6.65 26.74 -3.14
N ASP A 8 5.56 27.04 -2.44
CA ASP A 8 5.27 26.61 -1.06
C ASP A 8 5.27 25.09 -0.92
N ALA A 9 4.68 24.37 -1.87
CA ALA A 9 4.67 22.90 -1.86
C ALA A 9 6.03 22.30 -2.27
N VAL A 10 6.93 23.09 -2.86
CA VAL A 10 8.29 22.66 -3.18
C VAL A 10 9.21 22.82 -1.96
N SER A 11 8.97 23.81 -1.09
CA SER A 11 9.84 24.04 0.07
C SER A 11 9.80 22.87 1.08
N VAL A 12 8.64 22.23 1.26
CA VAL A 12 8.50 21.04 2.13
C VAL A 12 9.34 19.86 1.62
N LEU A 13 9.65 19.80 0.31
CA LEU A 13 10.56 18.79 -0.22
C LEU A 13 11.97 18.94 0.37
N GLY A 14 12.38 20.14 0.79
CA GLY A 14 13.68 20.39 1.43
C GLY A 14 13.67 20.24 2.94
N ASP A 15 12.50 20.12 3.58
CA ASP A 15 12.39 20.03 5.03
C ASP A 15 12.86 18.65 5.53
N LYS A 16 13.89 18.67 6.39
CA LYS A 16 14.52 17.44 6.90
C LYS A 16 13.53 16.57 7.69
N ARG A 17 12.70 17.18 8.54
CA ARG A 17 11.74 16.43 9.39
C ARG A 17 10.65 15.80 8.53
N ALA A 18 10.17 16.52 7.53
CA ALA A 18 9.18 16.01 6.59
C ALA A 18 9.76 14.81 5.81
N ARG A 19 10.97 14.93 5.26
CA ARG A 19 11.63 13.85 4.53
C ARG A 19 11.88 12.62 5.39
N GLU A 20 12.29 12.80 6.65
CA GLU A 20 12.48 11.70 7.59
C GLU A 20 11.15 11.01 7.93
N SER A 21 10.09 11.78 8.20
CA SER A 21 8.79 11.24 8.63
C SER A 21 7.98 10.61 7.50
N LEU A 22 8.12 11.11 6.27
CA LEU A 22 7.30 10.73 5.11
C LEU A 22 8.16 10.25 3.93
N SER A 23 9.31 9.65 4.22
CA SER A 23 10.31 9.21 3.22
C SER A 23 9.68 8.51 2.01
N ARG A 24 8.83 7.50 2.23
CA ARG A 24 8.15 6.78 1.14
C ARG A 24 7.23 7.67 0.31
N TYR A 25 6.53 8.63 0.90
CA TYR A 25 5.68 9.55 0.12
C TYR A 25 6.52 10.40 -0.82
N PHE A 26 7.67 10.90 -0.36
CA PHE A 26 8.60 11.64 -1.22
C PHE A 26 9.22 10.77 -2.30
N ASP A 27 9.59 9.53 -1.98
CA ASP A 27 10.13 8.58 -2.97
C ASP A 27 9.10 8.30 -4.08
N VAL A 28 7.83 8.11 -3.71
CA VAL A 28 6.72 7.92 -4.66
C VAL A 28 6.50 9.16 -5.52
N MET A 29 6.46 10.34 -4.89
CA MET A 29 6.23 11.61 -5.58
C MET A 29 7.35 11.97 -6.58
N GLN A 30 8.54 11.39 -6.40
CA GLN A 30 9.70 11.58 -7.26
C GLN A 30 9.94 10.40 -8.21
N ASP A 31 8.98 9.47 -8.32
CA ASP A 31 9.05 8.27 -9.15
C ASP A 31 10.25 7.35 -8.82
N ASP A 32 10.81 7.42 -7.61
CA ASP A 32 11.92 6.57 -7.18
C ASP A 32 11.45 5.18 -6.72
N LYS A 33 10.29 5.13 -6.05
CA LYS A 33 9.67 3.88 -5.56
C LYS A 33 8.17 3.85 -5.83
N PRO A 34 7.58 2.68 -6.10
CA PRO A 34 6.14 2.58 -6.27
C PRO A 34 5.40 2.81 -4.95
N ALA A 35 4.17 3.32 -5.05
CA ALA A 35 3.25 3.39 -3.91
C ALA A 35 2.93 2.00 -3.36
N LYS A 36 2.75 1.89 -2.04
CA LYS A 36 2.50 0.60 -1.37
C LYS A 36 1.26 -0.14 -1.89
N PHE A 37 0.21 0.58 -2.28
CA PHE A 37 -0.99 -0.06 -2.82
C PHE A 37 -0.69 -0.77 -4.16
N MET A 38 0.24 -0.25 -4.97
CA MET A 38 0.62 -0.89 -6.23
C MET A 38 1.36 -2.21 -5.98
N ILE A 39 2.17 -2.27 -4.91
CA ILE A 39 2.82 -3.51 -4.45
C ILE A 39 1.79 -4.47 -3.88
N ALA A 40 0.86 -4.00 -3.06
CA ALA A 40 -0.19 -4.83 -2.47
C ALA A 40 -1.08 -5.49 -3.54
N LYS A 41 -1.30 -4.83 -4.68
CA LYS A 41 -1.99 -5.42 -5.84
C LYS A 41 -1.29 -6.64 -6.44
N LYS A 42 0.01 -6.85 -6.18
CA LYS A 42 0.81 -7.95 -6.73
C LYS A 42 0.93 -9.15 -5.78
N VAL A 43 0.46 -9.01 -4.54
CA VAL A 43 0.45 -10.11 -3.58
C VAL A 43 -0.88 -10.85 -3.72
N PRO A 44 -0.89 -12.13 -4.13
CA PRO A 44 -2.12 -12.90 -4.22
C PRO A 44 -2.76 -13.10 -2.84
N ALA A 45 -4.08 -13.04 -2.78
CA ALA A 45 -4.86 -13.29 -1.58
C ALA A 45 -6.02 -14.22 -1.91
N ASP A 46 -6.10 -15.35 -1.22
CA ASP A 46 -7.17 -16.32 -1.38
C ASP A 46 -8.18 -16.18 -0.24
N PHE A 47 -9.33 -15.59 -0.53
CA PHE A 47 -10.42 -15.36 0.42
C PHE A 47 -11.75 -15.32 -0.30
N ASP A 48 -12.83 -15.62 0.41
CA ASP A 48 -14.20 -15.54 -0.10
C ASP A 48 -14.94 -14.32 0.46
N GLU A 49 -15.98 -13.88 -0.25
CA GLU A 49 -16.79 -12.72 0.18
C GLU A 49 -17.53 -13.00 1.50
N ASP A 50 -17.89 -14.26 1.73
CA ASP A 50 -18.61 -14.72 2.92
C ASP A 50 -17.70 -14.93 4.13
N ASP A 51 -16.38 -14.78 3.97
CA ASP A 51 -15.44 -14.95 5.06
C ASP A 51 -15.76 -14.02 6.24
N SER A 52 -15.51 -14.54 7.44
CA SER A 52 -15.67 -13.77 8.67
C SER A 52 -14.60 -12.67 8.75
N LEU A 53 -14.91 -11.54 9.38
CA LEU A 53 -13.91 -10.48 9.62
C LEU A 53 -12.65 -11.02 10.31
N ARG A 54 -12.80 -11.99 11.21
CA ARG A 54 -11.67 -12.64 11.90
C ARG A 54 -10.79 -13.46 10.96
N SER A 55 -11.37 -14.24 10.03
CA SER A 55 -10.60 -15.01 9.05
C SER A 55 -9.86 -14.07 8.09
N LEU A 56 -10.53 -13.01 7.62
CA LEU A 56 -9.90 -12.00 6.76
C LEU A 56 -8.69 -11.33 7.44
N TRP A 57 -8.80 -10.95 8.72
CA TRP A 57 -7.67 -10.40 9.48
C TRP A 57 -6.54 -11.42 9.67
N SER A 58 -6.86 -12.68 9.95
CA SER A 58 -5.85 -13.75 10.06
C SER A 58 -5.08 -13.94 8.75
N LEU A 59 -5.77 -13.94 7.61
CA LEU A 59 -5.14 -14.01 6.29
C LEU A 59 -4.29 -12.76 6.05
N HIS A 60 -4.78 -11.59 6.45
CA HIS A 60 -4.03 -10.35 6.28
C HIS A 60 -2.69 -10.39 7.02
N ASP A 61 -2.67 -10.84 8.28
CA ASP A 61 -1.45 -10.97 9.07
C ASP A 61 -0.44 -11.94 8.44
N GLN A 62 -0.92 -12.99 7.77
CA GLN A 62 -0.08 -13.92 7.02
C GLN A 62 0.55 -13.24 5.79
N LEU A 63 -0.28 -12.62 4.96
CA LEU A 63 0.15 -11.95 3.72
C LEU A 63 0.96 -10.67 3.98
N LEU A 64 0.91 -10.12 5.18
CA LEU A 64 1.68 -8.94 5.55
C LEU A 64 3.18 -9.21 5.47
N LYS A 65 3.63 -10.44 5.76
CA LYS A 65 5.03 -10.85 5.62
C LYS A 65 5.44 -10.85 4.15
N ASP A 66 4.65 -11.50 3.30
CA ASP A 66 4.89 -11.58 1.85
C ASP A 66 4.91 -10.19 1.22
N PHE A 67 4.02 -9.29 1.68
CA PHE A 67 4.01 -7.90 1.27
C PHE A 67 5.32 -7.18 1.63
N PHE A 68 5.83 -7.33 2.86
CA PHE A 68 7.08 -6.67 3.26
C PHE A 68 8.29 -7.23 2.51
N ASP A 69 8.34 -8.55 2.30
CA ASP A 69 9.41 -9.18 1.54
C ASP A 69 9.42 -8.70 0.08
N LEU A 70 8.23 -8.64 -0.55
CA LEU A 70 8.09 -8.10 -1.89
C LEU A 70 8.44 -6.61 -1.94
N GLN A 71 7.99 -5.81 -0.96
CA GLN A 71 8.33 -4.40 -0.88
C GLN A 71 9.85 -4.21 -0.79
N GLN A 72 10.54 -5.01 0.03
CA GLN A 72 12.00 -4.95 0.15
C GLN A 72 12.69 -5.33 -1.18
N GLN A 73 12.23 -6.38 -1.86
CA GLN A 73 12.79 -6.79 -3.16
C GLN A 73 12.61 -5.72 -4.24
N ILE A 74 11.48 -5.01 -4.24
CA ILE A 74 11.22 -3.90 -5.16
C ILE A 74 12.07 -2.68 -4.79
N ASP A 75 12.13 -2.33 -3.50
CA ASP A 75 12.88 -1.17 -3.01
C ASP A 75 14.39 -1.32 -3.23
N THR A 76 14.89 -2.55 -3.22
CA THR A 76 16.29 -2.91 -3.54
C THR A 76 16.53 -3.17 -5.03
N ARG A 77 15.51 -3.01 -5.88
CA ARG A 77 15.53 -3.27 -7.34
C ARG A 77 15.93 -4.69 -7.74
N VAL A 78 15.77 -5.66 -6.83
CA VAL A 78 15.91 -7.10 -7.12
C VAL A 78 14.76 -7.57 -8.02
N LYS A 79 13.57 -7.01 -7.82
CA LYS A 79 12.40 -7.22 -8.69
C LYS A 79 11.86 -5.89 -9.20
N ARG A 80 11.28 -5.90 -10.40
CA ARG A 80 10.54 -4.77 -10.96
C ARG A 80 9.04 -5.07 -10.87
N LEU A 81 8.25 -4.04 -10.58
CA LEU A 81 6.81 -4.19 -10.37
C LEU A 81 6.11 -4.62 -11.66
N GLU A 82 6.62 -4.18 -12.80
CA GLU A 82 6.06 -4.42 -14.13
C GLU A 82 6.21 -5.87 -14.58
N ASP A 83 7.21 -6.59 -14.03
CA ASP A 83 7.48 -7.99 -14.34
C ASP A 83 6.58 -8.95 -13.53
N LEU A 84 5.80 -8.43 -12.56
CA LEU A 84 4.95 -9.23 -11.71
C LEU A 84 3.55 -9.36 -12.30
N GLU A 85 3.02 -10.57 -12.31
CA GLU A 85 1.62 -10.82 -12.65
C GLU A 85 0.68 -10.15 -11.65
N THR A 86 -0.48 -9.71 -12.12
CA THR A 86 -1.55 -9.20 -11.24
C THR A 86 -2.50 -10.36 -10.98
N PRO A 87 -2.62 -10.84 -9.73
CA PRO A 87 -3.59 -11.89 -9.38
C PRO A 87 -5.02 -11.38 -9.50
N GLU A 88 -5.97 -12.31 -9.60
CA GLU A 88 -7.41 -12.01 -9.64
C GLU A 88 -7.90 -11.38 -8.32
N LYS A 89 -7.49 -11.96 -7.19
CA LYS A 89 -7.69 -11.41 -5.84
C LYS A 89 -6.34 -11.09 -5.22
N SER A 90 -6.16 -9.85 -4.80
CA SER A 90 -4.90 -9.36 -4.23
C SER A 90 -5.00 -8.99 -2.75
N PHE A 91 -3.86 -8.78 -2.12
CA PHE A 91 -3.78 -8.27 -0.75
C PHE A 91 -4.41 -6.88 -0.60
N LEU A 92 -4.46 -6.09 -1.69
CA LEU A 92 -5.23 -4.85 -1.69
C LEU A 92 -6.74 -5.12 -1.62
N ASP A 93 -7.22 -6.12 -2.36
CA ASP A 93 -8.64 -6.49 -2.36
C ASP A 93 -9.06 -7.08 -1.01
N LEU A 94 -8.20 -7.86 -0.36
CA LEU A 94 -8.42 -8.32 1.01
C LEU A 94 -8.59 -7.14 1.98
N LYS A 95 -7.74 -6.11 1.88
CA LYS A 95 -7.87 -4.90 2.70
C LYS A 95 -9.17 -4.15 2.41
N ALA A 96 -9.62 -4.12 1.15
CA ALA A 96 -10.90 -3.54 0.79
C ALA A 96 -12.06 -4.33 1.39
N ALA A 97 -12.04 -5.67 1.31
CA ALA A 97 -13.06 -6.53 1.92
C ALA A 97 -13.16 -6.34 3.44
N ILE A 98 -12.02 -6.30 4.13
CA ILE A 98 -11.95 -5.97 5.56
C ILE A 98 -12.58 -4.60 5.85
N ALA A 99 -12.20 -3.57 5.09
CA ALA A 99 -12.73 -2.23 5.27
C ALA A 99 -14.26 -2.19 5.08
N THR A 100 -14.78 -2.83 4.03
CA THR A 100 -16.23 -2.96 3.79
C THR A 100 -16.94 -3.63 4.97
N ARG A 101 -16.40 -4.73 5.49
CA ARG A 101 -16.99 -5.45 6.63
C ARG A 101 -17.02 -4.63 7.92
N ILE A 102 -15.96 -3.83 8.14
CA ILE A 102 -15.89 -2.94 9.30
C ILE A 102 -16.93 -1.82 9.18
N LEU A 103 -17.15 -1.30 7.97
CA LEU A 103 -18.18 -0.30 7.68
C LEU A 103 -19.60 -0.85 7.88
N GLU A 104 -19.90 -2.08 7.40
CA GLU A 104 -21.19 -2.76 7.60
C GLU A 104 -21.52 -2.95 9.08
N SER A 105 -20.49 -3.24 9.89
CA SER A 105 -20.63 -3.48 11.33
C SER A 105 -20.57 -2.18 12.16
N CYS A 106 -20.47 -1.02 11.50
CA CYS A 106 -20.41 0.33 12.08
C CYS A 106 -19.40 0.48 13.25
N HIS A 107 -18.23 -0.14 13.17
CA HIS A 107 -17.20 -0.04 14.23
C HIS A 107 -16.64 1.39 14.44
N PHE A 108 -16.98 2.33 13.56
CA PHE A 108 -16.48 3.71 13.62
C PHE A 108 -17.44 4.68 14.32
N CYS A 109 -18.68 4.26 14.59
CA CYS A 109 -19.66 5.09 15.27
C CYS A 109 -20.01 4.43 16.61
N THR A 110 -19.80 5.18 17.70
CA THR A 110 -20.34 4.89 19.04
C THR A 110 -21.73 5.46 19.21
#